data_AF-A0A496VQI1-F1
#
_entry.id   AF-A0A496VQI1-F1
#
_cell.length_a   1.000
_cell.length_b   1.000
_cell.length_c   1.000
_cell.angle_alpha   90.00
_cell.angle_beta   90.00
_cell.angle_gamma   90.00
#
_symmetry.space_group_name_H-M   'P 1'
#
loop_
_entity.id
_entity.type
_entity.pdbx_description
1 polymer ?
#
loop_
_entity_poly.entity_id
_entity_poly.type
_entity_poly.pdbx_seq_one_letter_code
_entity_poly.pdbx_strand_id
1 'polypeptide(L)' 'MKLEWQQSDNYFDAFGLSDGTFRFICLATLLLQPNPPDTLIIDEPELGLHPYAISVLASLIKAFSNDKQI' A
#
# COMPACT_ATOMS: atom_id res chain seq x y z
N MET A 1 15.44 -4.03 13.45
CA MET A 1 15.13 -2.63 13.15
C MET A 1 13.64 -2.44 13.40
N LYS A 2 13.24 -1.57 14.32
CA LYS A 2 11.83 -1.35 14.70
C LYS A 2 11.37 -0.04 14.07
N LEU A 3 10.26 -0.06 13.34
CA LEU A 3 9.63 1.13 12.77
C LEU A 3 8.71 1.72 13.84
N GLU A 4 9.11 2.89 14.35
CA GLU A 4 8.38 3.65 15.35
C GLU A 4 8.20 5.07 14.82
N TRP A 5 6.98 5.56 14.87
CA TRP A 5 6.65 6.93 14.52
C TRP A 5 5.98 7.61 15.70
N GLN A 6 6.49 8.79 16.04
CA GLN A 6 5.95 9.62 17.11
C GLN A 6 5.12 10.74 16.49
N GLN A 7 3.83 10.79 16.84
CA GLN A 7 2.97 11.92 16.53
C GLN A 7 2.32 12.40 17.81
N SER A 8 2.70 13.62 18.21
CA SER A 8 2.35 14.18 19.50
C SER A 8 2.81 13.25 20.64
N ASP A 9 1.99 13.03 21.68
CA ASP A 9 2.28 12.12 22.81
C ASP A 9 1.97 10.65 22.52
N ASN A 10 1.61 10.30 21.28
CA ASN A 10 1.28 8.92 20.90
C ASN A 10 2.43 8.29 20.09
N TYR A 11 2.81 7.09 20.51
CA TYR A 11 3.73 6.21 19.78
C TYR A 11 2.93 5.25 18.93
N PHE A 12 3.17 5.28 17.62
CA PHE A 12 2.66 4.30 16.68
C PHE A 12 3.81 3.39 16.27
N ASP A 13 3.73 2.12 16.66
CA ASP A 13 4.60 1.10 16.12
C ASP A 13 3.94 0.40 14.93
N ALA A 14 4.75 -0.22 14.08
CA ALA A 14 4.24 -0.97 12.94
C ALA A 14 3.37 -2.18 13.35
N PHE A 15 3.49 -2.66 14.60
CA PHE A 15 2.75 -3.80 15.12
C PHE A 15 1.31 -3.45 15.54
N GLY A 16 1.00 -2.17 15.76
CA GLY A 16 -0.35 -1.68 16.03
C GLY A 16 -1.24 -1.59 14.80
N LEU A 17 -0.73 -1.88 13.60
CA LEU A 17 -1.51 -1.87 12.36
C LEU A 17 -2.30 -3.16 12.19
N SER A 18 -3.53 -3.06 11.70
CA SER A 18 -4.27 -4.24 11.23
C SER A 18 -3.57 -4.85 10.01
N ASP A 19 -3.74 -6.15 9.79
CA ASP A 19 -3.21 -6.86 8.62
C ASP A 19 -3.61 -6.17 7.31
N GLY A 20 -4.87 -5.74 7.18
CA GLY A 20 -5.37 -5.03 6.00
C GLY A 20 -4.68 -3.67 5.80
N THR A 21 -4.43 -2.93 6.88
CA THR A 21 -3.70 -1.66 6.81
C THR A 21 -2.25 -1.88 6.37
N PHE A 22 -1.58 -2.89 6.94
CA PHE A 22 -0.20 -3.21 6.58
C PHE A 22 -0.09 -3.64 5.11
N ARG A 23 -0.98 -4.52 4.64
CA ARG A 23 -1.05 -4.93 3.22
C ARG A 23 -1.27 -3.75 2.30
N PHE A 24 -2.20 -2.85 2.65
CA PHE A 24 -2.46 -1.65 1.86
C PHE A 24 -1.21 -0.77 1.75
N ILE A 25 -0.47 -0.58 2.85
CA ILE A 25 0.79 0.19 2.82
C ILE A 25 1.80 -0.48 1.89
N CYS A 26 2.00 -1.80 1.99
CA CYS A 26 2.90 -2.52 1.10
C CYS A 26 2.53 -2.33 -0.38
N LEU A 27 1.26 -2.51 -0.74
CA LEU A 27 0.77 -2.31 -2.10
C LEU A 27 0.93 -0.86 -2.57
N ALA A 28 0.61 0.12 -1.72
CA ALA A 28 0.79 1.53 -2.04
C ALA A 28 2.27 1.88 -2.28
N THR A 29 3.16 1.37 -1.43
CA THR A 29 4.61 1.57 -1.61
C THR A 29 5.15 0.91 -2.87
N LEU A 30 4.63 -0.26 -3.24
CA LEU A 30 4.99 -0.96 -4.48
C LEU A 30 4.58 -0.15 -5.72
N LEU A 31 3.38 0.46 -5.71
CA LEU A 31 2.88 1.25 -6.83
C LEU A 31 3.52 2.64 -6.94
N LEU A 32 3.92 3.25 -5.81
CA LEU A 32 4.45 4.61 -5.75
C LEU A 32 5.98 4.69 -5.66
N GLN A 33 6.68 3.58 -5.89
CA GLN A 33 8.14 3.56 -5.87
C GLN A 33 8.73 4.46 -6.99
N PRO A 34 9.88 5.11 -6.76
CA PRO A 34 10.45 6.07 -7.71
C PRO A 34 10.91 5.45 -9.04
N ASN A 35 11.28 4.17 -9.04
CA ASN A 35 11.73 3.44 -10.23
C ASN A 35 10.96 2.11 -10.36
N PRO A 36 9.68 2.14 -10.76
CA PRO A 36 8.88 0.93 -10.86
C PRO A 36 9.27 0.11 -12.09
N PRO A 37 9.06 -1.22 -12.06
CA PRO A 37 9.26 -2.07 -13.24
C PRO A 37 8.30 -1.70 -14.37
N ASP A 38 8.65 -2.04 -15.61
CA ASP A 38 7.81 -1.77 -16.78
C ASP A 38 6.52 -2.59 -16.81
N THR A 39 6.54 -3.76 -16.16
CA THR A 39 5.38 -4.62 -15.99
C THR A 39 5.36 -5.17 -14.57
N LEU A 40 4.20 -5.07 -13.92
CA LEU A 40 3.94 -5.59 -12.59
C LEU A 40 2.77 -6.58 -12.69
N ILE A 41 2.82 -7.71 -11.98
CA ILE A 41 1.70 -8.65 -11.89
C ILE A 41 1.44 -8.88 -10.41
N ILE A 42 0.20 -8.69 -9.97
CA ILE A 42 -0.21 -8.88 -8.58
C ILE A 42 -1.45 -9.75 -8.56
N ASP A 43 -1.42 -10.82 -7.78
CA ASP A 43 -2.56 -11.72 -7.60
C ASP A 43 -3.37 -11.32 -6.35
N GLU A 44 -4.69 -11.29 -6.49
CA GLU A 44 -5.67 -10.89 -5.46
C GLU A 44 -5.24 -9.68 -4.60
N PRO A 45 -4.86 -8.52 -5.19
CA PRO A 45 -4.33 -7.37 -4.46
C PRO A 45 -5.34 -6.77 -3.45
N GLU A 46 -6.63 -7.06 -3.57
CA GLU A 46 -7.70 -6.63 -2.69
C GLU A 46 -7.91 -7.53 -1.45
N LEU A 47 -7.30 -8.73 -1.42
CA LEU A 47 -7.63 -9.75 -0.42
C LEU A 47 -7.27 -9.28 1.00
N GLY A 48 -8.28 -9.28 1.87
CA GLY A 48 -8.13 -8.87 3.27
C GLY A 48 -8.11 -7.35 3.47
N LEU A 49 -8.36 -6.56 2.43
CA LEU A 49 -8.51 -5.12 2.54
C LEU A 49 -9.94 -4.73 2.92
N HIS A 50 -10.07 -3.66 3.71
CA HIS A 50 -11.36 -3.03 3.95
C HIS A 50 -11.91 -2.43 2.64
N PRO A 51 -13.23 -2.44 2.38
CA PRO A 51 -13.81 -1.95 1.12
C PRO A 51 -13.38 -0.54 0.72
N TYR A 52 -13.20 0.35 1.69
CA TYR A 52 -12.66 1.67 1.45
C TYR A 52 -11.22 1.64 0.90
N ALA A 53 -10.33 0.82 1.47
CA ALA A 53 -8.95 0.69 1.01
C ALA A 53 -8.88 0.12 -0.41
N ILE A 54 -9.80 -0.78 -0.79
CA ILE A 54 -9.93 -1.29 -2.16
C ILE A 54 -10.19 -0.14 -3.15
N SER A 55 -11.08 0.79 -2.80
CA SER A 55 -11.39 1.93 -3.67
C SER A 55 -10.18 2.87 -3.89
N VAL A 56 -9.36 3.05 -2.85
CA VAL A 56 -8.13 3.83 -2.94
C VAL A 56 -7.08 3.08 -3.75
N LEU A 57 -6.92 1.78 -3.51
CA LEU A 57 -6.00 0.92 -4.27
C LEU A 57 -6.33 0.92 -5.76
N ALA A 58 -7.62 0.81 -6.12
CA ALA A 58 -8.07 0.88 -7.51
C ALA A 58 -7.68 2.22 -8.18
N SER A 59 -7.76 3.32 -7.43
CA SER A 59 -7.33 4.65 -7.91
C SER A 59 -5.83 4.70 -8.14
N LEU A 60 -5.03 4.09 -7.27
CA LEU A 60 -3.58 3.99 -7.43
C LEU A 60 -3.19 3.11 -8.63
N ILE A 61 -3.82 1.95 -8.80
CA ILE A 61 -3.61 1.05 -9.94
C ILE A 61 -3.92 1.78 -11.26
N LYS A 62 -5.04 2.50 -11.31
CA LYS A 62 -5.41 3.30 -12.48
C LYS A 62 -4.36 4.39 -12.78
N ALA A 63 -3.85 5.07 -11.76
CA ALA A 63 -2.80 6.06 -11.93
C ALA A 63 -1.49 5.43 -12.44
N PHE A 64 -1.09 4.30 -11.86
CA PHE A 64 0.10 3.54 -12.27
C PHE A 64 0.01 3.06 -13.72
N SER A 65 -1.17 2.61 -14.14
CA SER A 65 -1.43 2.11 -15.50
C SER A 65 -1.27 3.15 -16.62
N ASN A 66 -1.14 4.44 -16.28
CA ASN A 66 -0.90 5.48 -17.28
C ASN A 66 0.53 5.43 -17.84
N ASP A 67 1.50 5.02 -17.02
CA ASP A 67 2.93 5.05 -17.37
C ASP A 67 3.55 3.64 -17.44
N LYS A 68 2.98 2.67 -16.71
CA LYS A 68 3.50 1.30 -16.54
C LYS A 68 2.41 0.26 -16.78
N GLN A 69 2.79 -0.97 -17.11
CA GLN A 69 1.85 -2.07 -17.25
C GLN A 69 1.63 -2.76 -15.89
N ILE A 70 0.37 -3.06 -15.57
CA ILE A 70 -0.04 -3.77 -14.36
C ILE A 70 -1.17 -4.75 -14.65
#